data_AF-B0P5N5-F1
#
_entry.id   AF-B0P5N5-F1
#
_cell.length_a   1.000
_cell.length_b   1.000
_cell.length_c   1.000
_cell.angle_alpha   90.00
_cell.angle_beta   90.00
_cell.angle_gamma   90.00
#
_symmetry.space_group_name_H-M   'P 1'
#
loop_
_entity.id
_entity.type
_entity.pdbx_description
1 polymer ?
#
loop_
_entity_poly.entity_id
_entity_poly.type
_entity_poly.pdbx_seq_one_letter_code
_entity_poly.pdbx_strand_id
1 'polypeptide(L)'
;YDKWVAQYAEKCTYTGSYGMWQHHGDARGFVGHVDGISVPVDINACYRDYPEIIKANLLNGWTRGDKPDTPGNGMIPIRASELTSLRDSLTAALDSVKRMLGELGHGAA
;
A
#
# COMPACT_ATOMS: atom_id res chain seq x y z
N TYR A 1 -22.92 2.92 -1.58
CA TYR A 1 -21.90 3.33 -2.56
C TYR A 1 -20.60 3.58 -1.84
N ASP A 2 -19.49 3.28 -2.49
CA ASP A 2 -18.18 3.70 -1.97
C ASP A 2 -18.00 5.21 -2.10
N LYS A 3 -17.04 5.79 -1.38
CA LYS A 3 -16.74 7.22 -1.43
C LYS A 3 -15.36 7.48 -1.98
N TRP A 4 -15.32 8.42 -2.91
CA TRP A 4 -14.12 9.14 -3.30
C TRP A 4 -14.15 10.50 -2.60
N VAL A 5 -13.29 10.66 -1.60
CA VAL A 5 -13.22 11.87 -0.79
C VAL A 5 -12.20 12.82 -1.39
N ALA A 6 -12.57 14.09 -1.59
CA ALA A 6 -11.63 15.14 -1.94
C ALA A 6 -11.32 15.99 -0.71
N GLN A 7 -10.05 15.99 -0.29
CA GLN A 7 -9.55 16.83 0.79
C GLN A 7 -8.07 17.13 0.54
N TYR A 8 -7.75 18.36 0.19
CA TYR A 8 -6.38 18.79 -0.10
C TYR A 8 -5.66 19.14 1.21
N ALA A 9 -4.99 18.15 1.78
CA ALA A 9 -4.32 18.23 3.07
C ALA A 9 -3.23 17.15 3.16
N GLU A 10 -2.31 17.28 4.12
CA GLU A 10 -1.31 16.23 4.43
C GLU A 10 -1.95 14.93 4.93
N LYS A 11 -3.16 15.02 5.49
CA LYS A 11 -3.92 13.89 6.01
C LYS A 11 -5.42 14.08 5.78
N CYS A 12 -6.10 13.01 5.36
CA CYS A 12 -7.56 12.95 5.33
C CYS A 12 -8.13 12.92 6.75
N THR A 13 -9.01 13.86 7.08
CA THR A 13 -9.70 13.94 8.37
C THR A 13 -11.15 13.48 8.31
N TYR A 14 -11.61 13.03 7.14
CA TYR A 14 -12.92 12.40 7.01
C TYR A 14 -12.96 11.09 7.82
N THR A 15 -13.93 10.99 8.73
CA THR A 15 -14.04 9.87 9.67
C THR A 15 -14.94 8.75 9.18
N GLY A 16 -15.67 8.96 8.08
CA GLY A 16 -16.46 7.90 7.45
C GLY A 16 -15.58 6.94 6.65
N SER A 17 -16.15 5.80 6.23
CA SER A 17 -15.48 4.90 5.28
C SER A 17 -15.43 5.50 3.86
N TYR A 18 -14.28 5.34 3.21
CA TYR A 18 -13.97 5.75 1.84
C TYR A 18 -12.96 4.76 1.22
N GLY A 19 -13.00 4.59 -0.10
CA GLY A 19 -12.06 3.74 -0.83
C GLY A 19 -11.05 4.51 -1.69
N MET A 20 -11.23 5.82 -1.86
CA MET A 20 -10.29 6.68 -2.57
C MET A 20 -10.22 8.06 -1.93
N TRP A 21 -9.03 8.66 -1.91
CA TRP A 21 -8.79 10.01 -1.42
C TRP A 21 -8.01 10.83 -2.44
N GLN A 22 -8.62 11.91 -2.93
CA GLN A 22 -7.93 12.95 -3.70
C GLN A 22 -7.23 13.91 -2.74
N HIS A 23 -5.90 13.82 -2.65
CA HIS A 23 -5.12 14.61 -1.71
C HIS A 23 -4.45 15.83 -2.35
N HIS A 24 -4.31 15.87 -3.68
CA HIS A 24 -3.80 17.02 -4.43
C HIS A 24 -4.66 17.28 -5.67
N GLY A 25 -4.58 18.50 -6.20
CA GLY A 25 -5.25 18.94 -7.42
C GLY A 25 -4.59 20.22 -7.94
N ASP A 26 -5.35 21.24 -8.28
CA ASP A 26 -4.83 22.58 -8.63
C ASP A 26 -4.94 23.60 -7.47
N ALA A 27 -4.89 23.10 -6.23
CA ALA A 27 -5.02 23.92 -5.04
C ALA A 27 -3.66 24.40 -4.53
N ARG A 28 -3.57 25.67 -4.11
CA ARG A 28 -2.33 26.23 -3.54
C ARG A 28 -1.83 25.38 -2.36
N GLY A 29 -0.54 25.02 -2.40
CA GLY A 29 0.09 24.17 -1.38
C GLY A 29 -0.16 22.67 -1.55
N PHE A 30 -1.12 22.27 -2.39
CA PHE A 30 -1.47 20.88 -2.69
C PHE A 30 -1.65 20.72 -4.20
N VAL A 31 -0.67 21.23 -4.95
CA VAL A 31 -0.64 21.15 -6.42
C VAL A 31 -0.08 19.78 -6.81
N GLY A 32 -0.87 18.99 -7.54
CA GLY A 32 -0.44 17.67 -7.96
C GLY A 32 0.47 17.74 -9.19
N HIS A 33 1.58 17.02 -9.14
CA HIS A 33 2.54 16.90 -10.22
C HIS A 33 2.87 15.41 -10.46
N VAL A 34 2.90 15.03 -11.74
CA VAL A 34 3.30 13.70 -12.20
C VAL A 34 4.23 13.90 -13.38
N ASP A 35 5.42 13.28 -13.31
CA ASP A 35 6.40 13.36 -14.39
C ASP A 35 5.78 12.96 -15.74
N GLY A 36 6.00 13.79 -16.76
CA GLY A 36 5.43 13.60 -18.08
C GLY A 36 4.07 14.27 -18.31
N ILE A 37 3.46 14.89 -17.29
CA ILE A 37 2.25 15.71 -17.44
C ILE A 37 2.59 17.18 -17.22
N SER A 38 2.28 18.02 -18.21
CA SER A 38 2.69 19.44 -18.25
C SER A 38 1.81 20.39 -17.45
N VAL A 39 0.67 19.90 -16.95
CA VAL A 39 -0.32 20.68 -16.20
C VAL A 39 -0.53 20.06 -14.82
N PRO A 40 -0.99 20.84 -13.84
CA PRO A 40 -1.44 20.30 -12.56
C PRO A 40 -2.47 19.18 -12.76
N VAL A 41 -2.37 18.13 -11.95
CA VAL A 41 -3.28 16.98 -12.00
C VAL A 41 -3.77 16.60 -10.62
N ASP A 42 -4.95 16.00 -10.57
CA ASP A 42 -5.47 15.41 -9.35
C ASP A 42 -4.69 14.14 -8.98
N ILE A 43 -4.14 14.09 -7.76
CA ILE A 43 -3.47 12.91 -7.23
C ILE A 43 -4.37 12.20 -6.22
N ASN A 44 -4.53 10.90 -6.43
CA ASN A 44 -5.46 10.07 -5.68
C ASN A 44 -4.75 8.87 -5.06
N ALA A 45 -4.97 8.65 -3.77
CA ALA A 45 -4.65 7.40 -3.11
C ALA A 45 -5.85 6.45 -3.20
N CYS A 46 -5.63 5.27 -3.77
CA CYS A 46 -6.66 4.25 -3.93
C CYS A 46 -6.44 3.13 -2.91
N TYR A 47 -7.42 2.90 -2.03
CA TYR A 47 -7.33 1.94 -0.92
C TYR A 47 -8.07 0.64 -1.20
N ARG A 48 -8.78 0.56 -2.32
CA ARG A 48 -9.49 -0.64 -2.77
C ARG A 48 -9.06 -1.00 -4.18
N ASP A 49 -9.13 -2.29 -4.48
CA ASP A 49 -8.97 -2.79 -5.85
C ASP A 49 -10.29 -2.60 -6.61
N TYR A 50 -10.55 -1.35 -7.02
CA TYR A 50 -11.74 -1.05 -7.82
C TYR A 50 -11.76 -1.77 -9.16
N PRO A 51 -10.64 -1.96 -9.89
CA PRO A 51 -10.63 -2.81 -11.07
C PRO A 51 -11.25 -4.19 -10.82
N GLU A 52 -10.80 -4.90 -9.80
CA GLU A 52 -11.33 -6.22 -9.47
C GLU A 52 -12.79 -6.15 -8.98
N ILE A 53 -13.14 -5.17 -8.12
CA ILE A 53 -14.52 -4.99 -7.64
C ILE A 53 -15.47 -4.72 -8.80
N ILE A 54 -15.11 -3.84 -9.73
CA ILE A 54 -15.91 -3.48 -10.91
C ILE A 54 -16.12 -4.72 -11.78
N LYS A 55 -15.06 -5.50 -12.00
CA LYS A 55 -15.09 -6.70 -12.83
C LYS A 55 -15.90 -7.82 -12.19
N ALA A 56 -15.68 -8.10 -10.91
CA ALA A 56 -16.38 -9.15 -10.16
C ALA A 56 -17.90 -8.92 -10.11
N ASN A 57 -18.34 -7.66 -10.11
CA ASN A 57 -19.73 -7.24 -10.06
C ASN A 57 -20.34 -6.91 -11.44
N LEU A 58 -19.62 -7.16 -12.54
CA LEU A 58 -20.11 -6.93 -13.90
C LEU A 58 -20.55 -5.47 -14.15
N LEU A 59 -19.82 -4.51 -13.57
CA LEU A 59 -20.07 -3.08 -13.74
C LEU A 59 -19.34 -2.56 -15.00
N ASN A 60 -19.57 -1.32 -15.42
CA ASN A 60 -18.84 -0.68 -16.54
C ASN A 60 -18.79 -1.47 -17.85
N GLY A 61 -19.84 -2.26 -18.16
CA GLY A 61 -19.94 -3.03 -19.40
C GLY A 61 -19.29 -4.43 -19.37
N TRP A 62 -18.75 -4.86 -18.23
CA TRP A 62 -18.24 -6.22 -18.05
C TRP A 62 -19.37 -7.25 -18.12
N THR A 63 -19.14 -8.38 -18.80
CA THR A 63 -20.08 -9.49 -18.91
C THR A 63 -19.55 -10.74 -18.21
N ARG A 64 -20.41 -11.76 -18.05
CA ARG A 64 -20.00 -13.05 -17.47
C ARG A 64 -18.87 -13.73 -18.23
N GLY A 65 -18.75 -13.49 -19.55
CA GLY A 65 -17.65 -14.02 -20.36
C GLY A 65 -16.30 -13.37 -20.07
N ASP A 66 -16.31 -12.19 -19.46
CA ASP A 66 -15.11 -11.43 -19.15
C ASP A 66 -14.61 -11.64 -17.71
N LYS A 67 -15.43 -12.28 -16.86
CA LYS A 67 -15.09 -12.53 -15.45
C LYS A 67 -13.74 -13.25 -15.42
N PRO A 68 -12.74 -12.75 -14.67
CA PRO A 68 -11.54 -13.54 -14.48
C PRO A 68 -11.96 -14.84 -13.79
N ASP A 69 -11.29 -15.95 -14.11
CA ASP A 69 -11.41 -17.14 -13.28
C ASP A 69 -11.23 -16.72 -11.82
N THR A 70 -12.13 -17.22 -10.96
CA THR A 70 -12.18 -16.93 -9.51
C THR A 70 -10.78 -16.62 -8.97
N PRO A 71 -10.56 -15.48 -8.29
CA PRO A 71 -9.23 -15.16 -7.79
C PRO A 71 -8.78 -16.33 -6.93
N GLY A 72 -7.80 -17.08 -7.42
CA GLY A 72 -7.05 -18.01 -6.59
C GLY A 72 -6.51 -17.14 -5.47
N ASN A 73 -7.04 -17.35 -4.26
CA ASN A 73 -6.66 -16.73 -3.00
C ASN A 73 -5.30 -16.02 -3.12
N GLY A 74 -5.32 -14.70 -3.32
CA GLY A 74 -4.15 -13.86 -3.59
C GLY A 74 -3.20 -13.74 -2.39
N MET A 75 -2.98 -14.82 -1.66
CA MET A 75 -1.71 -15.04 -0.99
C MET A 75 -0.65 -15.14 -2.09
N ILE A 76 0.25 -14.16 -2.14
CA ILE A 76 1.57 -14.40 -2.72
C ILE A 76 2.05 -15.70 -2.06
N PRO A 77 2.30 -16.78 -2.81
CA PRO A 77 2.77 -18.02 -2.21
C PRO A 77 4.21 -17.79 -1.76
N ILE A 78 4.38 -17.26 -0.54
CA ILE A 78 5.68 -17.22 0.11
C ILE A 78 6.07 -18.68 0.32
N ARG A 79 7.15 -19.10 -0.32
CA ARG A 79 7.62 -20.48 -0.15
C ARG A 79 8.07 -20.63 1.30
N ALA A 80 7.72 -21.73 1.95
CA ALA A 80 8.14 -22.00 3.34
C ALA A 80 9.66 -21.86 3.55
N SER A 81 10.45 -22.12 2.49
CA SER A 81 11.90 -21.91 2.45
C SER A 81 12.32 -20.44 2.55
N GLU A 82 11.60 -19.52 1.89
CA GLU A 82 11.89 -18.08 1.94
C GLU A 82 11.62 -17.54 3.35
N LEU A 83 10.51 -17.98 3.97
CA LEU A 83 10.16 -17.59 5.34
C LEU A 83 11.18 -18.11 6.37
N THR A 84 11.64 -19.34 6.17
CA THR A 84 12.69 -19.98 7.00
C THR A 84 14.01 -19.23 6.88
N SER A 85 14.45 -18.93 5.65
CA SER A 85 15.67 -18.16 5.40
C SER A 85 15.61 -16.75 6.02
N LEU A 86 14.45 -16.10 5.96
CA LEU A 86 14.26 -14.77 6.55
C LEU A 86 14.33 -14.82 8.08
N ARG A 87 13.66 -15.80 8.71
CA ARG A 87 13.73 -16.04 10.16
C ARG A 87 15.16 -16.27 10.62
N ASP A 88 15.91 -17.10 9.91
CA ASP A 88 17.28 -17.45 10.29
C ASP A 88 18.20 -16.23 10.16
N SER A 89 18.03 -15.43 9.11
CA SER A 89 18.75 -14.17 8.91
C SER A 89 18.46 -13.16 10.02
N LEU A 90 17.19 -13.03 10.43
CA LEU A 90 16.79 -12.14 11.52
C LEU A 90 17.37 -12.59 12.86
N THR A 91 17.40 -13.90 13.10
CA THR A 91 17.98 -14.48 14.32
C THR A 91 19.48 -14.18 14.40
N ALA A 92 20.20 -14.39 13.28
CA ALA A 92 21.63 -14.08 13.21
C ALA A 92 21.93 -12.58 13.41
N ALA A 93 21.12 -11.70 12.82
CA ALA A 93 21.24 -10.26 13.02
C ALA A 93 21.00 -9.87 14.49
N LEU A 94 19.97 -10.44 15.12
CA LEU A 94 19.66 -10.19 16.53
C LEU A 94 20.79 -10.64 17.45
N ASP A 95 21.37 -11.82 17.21
CA ASP A 95 22.46 -12.33 18.03
C ASP A 95 23.74 -11.51 17.85
N SER A 96 24.01 -11.02 16.64
CA SER A 96 25.11 -10.07 16.39
C SER A 96 24.92 -8.78 17.19
N VAL A 97 23.71 -8.22 17.21
CA VAL A 97 23.37 -7.01 17.99
C VAL A 97 23.54 -7.25 19.49
N LYS A 98 23.07 -8.39 20.02
CA LYS A 98 23.26 -8.75 21.43
C LYS A 98 24.72 -8.85 21.82
N ARG A 99 25.57 -9.43 20.95
CA ARG A 99 27.01 -9.52 21.20
C ARG A 99 27.66 -8.14 21.25
N MET A 100 27.35 -7.27 20.28
CA MET A 100 27.86 -5.89 20.29
C MET A 100 27.44 -5.13 21.56
N LEU A 101 26.20 -5.29 22.01
CA LEU A 101 25.73 -4.68 23.26
C LEU A 101 26.40 -5.26 24.51
N GLY A 102 26.68 -6.56 24.54
CA GLY A 102 27.40 -7.22 25.63
C GLY A 102 28.88 -6.82 25.72
N GLU A 103 29.53 -6.61 24.58
CA GLU A 103 30.92 -6.12 24.49
C GLU A 103 31.06 -4.66 24.96
N LEU A 104 30.04 -3.82 24.70
CA LEU A 104 29.99 -2.44 25.19
C LEU A 104 29.79 -2.32 26.72
N GLY A 105 29.22 -3.34 27.37
CA GLY A 105 28.98 -3.35 28.81
C GLY A 105 30.21 -3.64 29.69
N HIS A 106 31.32 -4.12 29.11
CA HIS A 106 32.55 -4.48 29.84
C HIS A 106 33.67 -3.44 29.73
N GLY A 107 33.41 -2.30 29.07
CA GLY A 107 34.40 -1.24 28.81
C GLY A 107 34.34 -0.03 29.74
N ALA A 108 33.52 -0.05 30.79
CA ALA A 108 33.45 1.02 31.80
C ALA A 108 33.79 0.46 33.19
N ALA A 109 35.09 0.30 33.44
CA ALA A 109 35.67 0.18 34.77
C ALA A 109 36.90 1.09 34.84
#